data_AF-A0A0U3E6J5-F1
#
_entry.id   AF-A0A0U3E6J5-F1
#
_cell.length_a   1.000
_cell.length_b   1.000
_cell.length_c   1.000
_cell.angle_alpha   90.00
_cell.angle_beta   90.00
_cell.angle_gamma   90.00
#
_symmetry.space_group_name_H-M   'P 1'
#
loop_
_entity.id
_entity.type
_entity.pdbx_description
1 polymer ?
#
loop_
_entity_poly.entity_id
_entity_poly.type
_entity_poly.pdbx_seq_one_letter_code
_entity_poly.pdbx_strand_id
1 'polypeptide(L)'
;MSKDGVKNAAPIGIVCKGKNKLGCRLFVGTKTLKNIMETRKYVVNIIFNLINFVKSTIGNLDTEEFTDDENIAILKNAEAYIICDVTDIRKMDLIKDHVTSNGEAYIISSDVVKIVKNNPCAKALNRGVFALLECLTNYTRLDLVILGAKANIKFHMFQMAVH
;
A
#
# COMPACT_ATOMS: atom_id res chain seq x y z
N MET A 1 -4.87 10.75 9.20
CA MET A 1 -5.22 12.18 9.33
C MET A 1 -4.14 12.84 10.18
N SER A 2 -3.82 14.11 9.98
CA SER A 2 -2.95 14.84 10.91
C SER A 2 -3.68 15.14 12.21
N LYS A 3 -2.96 15.60 13.23
CA LYS A 3 -3.55 16.07 14.49
C LYS A 3 -4.48 17.27 14.30
N ASP A 4 -4.21 18.10 13.28
CA ASP A 4 -5.01 19.29 12.92
C ASP A 4 -6.25 18.95 12.07
N GLY A 5 -6.59 17.65 11.90
CA GLY A 5 -7.76 17.23 11.12
C GLY A 5 -7.54 17.15 9.61
N VAL A 6 -6.32 17.42 9.10
CA VAL A 6 -6.04 17.38 7.66
C VAL A 6 -5.97 15.93 7.18
N LYS A 7 -6.84 15.58 6.24
CA LYS A 7 -6.91 14.24 5.64
C LYS A 7 -5.77 14.04 4.64
N ASN A 8 -5.20 12.83 4.67
CA ASN A 8 -4.09 12.45 3.82
C ASN A 8 -4.29 11.00 3.38
N ALA A 9 -4.12 10.74 2.09
CA ALA A 9 -4.17 9.40 1.51
C ALA A 9 -2.86 9.11 0.77
N ALA A 10 -2.38 7.87 0.86
CA ALA A 10 -1.24 7.37 0.13
C ALA A 10 -1.41 5.86 -0.09
N PRO A 11 -0.95 5.29 -1.22
CA PRO A 11 -0.94 3.85 -1.40
C PRO A 11 0.11 3.18 -0.50
N ILE A 12 -0.33 2.29 0.38
CA ILE A 12 0.55 1.60 1.32
C ILE A 12 0.33 0.08 1.22
N GLY A 13 1.41 -0.68 1.17
CA GLY A 13 1.37 -2.13 1.33
C GLY A 13 1.05 -2.50 2.77
N ILE A 14 -0.06 -3.21 2.97
CA ILE A 14 -0.48 -3.73 4.28
C ILE A 14 -0.19 -5.23 4.36
N VAL A 15 0.43 -5.64 5.46
CA VAL A 15 0.71 -7.03 5.79
C VAL A 15 -0.26 -7.49 6.89
N CYS A 16 -1.00 -8.57 6.63
CA CYS A 16 -1.81 -9.22 7.65
C CYS A 16 -0.91 -10.10 8.53
N LYS A 17 -0.74 -9.73 9.80
CA LYS A 17 0.10 -10.47 10.78
C LYS A 17 -0.72 -11.45 11.64
N GLY A 18 -2.03 -11.47 11.47
CA GLY A 18 -2.96 -12.32 12.22
C GLY A 18 -4.40 -11.85 12.02
N LYS A 19 -5.36 -12.48 12.74
CA LYS A 19 -6.79 -12.23 12.55
C LYS A 19 -7.19 -10.75 12.67
N ASN A 20 -6.66 -10.05 13.67
CA ASN A 20 -6.94 -8.63 13.93
C ASN A 20 -5.66 -7.80 14.04
N LYS A 21 -4.58 -8.24 13.39
CA LYS A 21 -3.27 -7.58 13.46
C LYS A 21 -2.78 -7.23 12.07
N LEU A 22 -2.49 -5.96 11.86
CA LEU A 22 -1.94 -5.45 10.63
C LEU A 22 -0.55 -4.88 10.86
N GLY A 23 0.22 -4.78 9.79
CA GLY A 23 1.42 -3.99 9.79
C GLY A 23 1.70 -3.39 8.42
N CYS A 24 2.57 -2.40 8.40
CA CYS A 24 3.03 -1.78 7.18
C CYS A 24 4.44 -1.21 7.36
N ARG A 25 5.10 -0.94 6.24
CA ARG A 25 6.39 -0.25 6.19
C ARG A 25 6.15 1.16 5.69
N LEU A 26 6.67 2.15 6.41
CA LEU A 26 6.56 3.56 6.04
C LEU A 26 7.94 4.21 6.01
N PHE A 27 8.20 4.97 4.96
CA PHE A 27 9.48 5.67 4.77
C PHE A 27 9.50 7.01 5.50
N VAL A 28 10.69 7.38 5.99
CA VAL A 28 10.95 8.69 6.58
C VAL A 28 10.70 9.80 5.56
N GLY A 29 10.19 10.93 6.02
CA GLY A 29 9.82 12.08 5.19
C GLY A 29 8.40 12.03 4.62
N THR A 30 7.68 10.91 4.75
CA THR A 30 6.28 10.82 4.28
C THR A 30 5.30 11.49 5.27
N LYS A 31 4.29 12.18 4.74
CA LYS A 31 3.18 12.74 5.54
C LYS A 31 2.44 11.64 6.31
N THR A 32 2.30 10.47 5.71
CA THR A 32 1.65 9.30 6.32
C THR A 32 2.38 8.86 7.59
N LEU A 33 3.71 8.75 7.56
CA LEU A 33 4.49 8.40 8.75
C LEU A 33 4.36 9.44 9.85
N LYS A 34 4.53 10.72 9.52
CA LYS A 34 4.38 11.83 10.47
C LYS A 34 3.03 11.77 11.19
N ASN A 35 1.94 11.69 10.42
CA ASN A 35 0.59 11.61 10.95
C ASN A 35 0.38 10.39 11.86
N ILE A 36 0.91 9.22 11.48
CA ILE A 36 0.79 7.98 12.27
C ILE A 36 1.59 8.06 13.57
N MET A 37 2.78 8.66 13.55
CA MET A 37 3.58 8.86 14.76
C MET A 37 2.87 9.77 15.77
N GLU A 38 2.23 10.83 15.28
CA GLU A 38 1.51 11.81 16.12
C GLU A 38 0.17 11.29 16.65
N THR A 39 -0.62 10.64 15.79
CA THR A 39 -2.01 10.28 16.11
C THR A 39 -2.19 8.84 16.57
N ARG A 40 -1.23 7.96 16.27
CA ARG A 40 -1.32 6.51 16.49
C ARG A 40 -2.56 5.85 15.86
N LYS A 41 -3.13 6.46 14.82
CA LYS A 41 -4.35 6.00 14.16
C LYS A 41 -4.25 6.12 12.65
N TYR A 42 -4.83 5.16 11.94
CA TYR A 42 -5.03 5.25 10.51
C TYR A 42 -6.19 4.38 10.04
N VAL A 43 -6.61 4.62 8.79
CA VAL A 43 -7.63 3.83 8.10
C VAL A 43 -7.02 3.20 6.86
N VAL A 44 -7.21 1.89 6.69
CA VAL A 44 -6.92 1.20 5.44
C VAL A 44 -8.18 1.27 4.58
N ASN A 45 -8.12 1.98 3.46
CA ASN A 45 -9.21 2.03 2.49
C ASN A 45 -8.95 1.00 1.39
N ILE A 46 -9.88 0.08 1.18
CA ILE A 46 -9.85 -0.90 0.09
C ILE A 46 -10.62 -0.29 -1.08
N ILE A 47 -9.92 -0.02 -2.17
CA ILE A 47 -10.45 0.67 -3.35
C ILE A 47 -10.19 -0.17 -4.62
N PHE A 48 -11.11 -0.13 -5.56
CA PHE A 48 -10.91 -0.65 -6.92
C PHE A 48 -10.78 0.46 -7.96
N ASN A 49 -11.15 1.69 -7.64
CA ASN A 49 -10.93 2.83 -8.51
C ASN A 49 -9.43 3.16 -8.58
N LEU A 50 -8.82 2.86 -9.73
CA LEU A 50 -7.40 3.10 -9.99
C LEU A 50 -7.04 4.60 -9.99
N ILE A 51 -7.98 5.50 -10.27
CA ILE A 51 -7.72 6.95 -10.30
C ILE A 51 -7.34 7.46 -8.91
N ASN A 52 -8.00 6.99 -7.85
CA ASN A 52 -7.63 7.33 -6.47
C ASN A 52 -6.21 6.86 -6.14
N PHE A 53 -5.80 5.69 -6.64
CA PHE A 53 -4.45 5.18 -6.47
C PHE A 53 -3.42 6.07 -7.17
N VAL A 54 -3.68 6.47 -8.42
CA VAL A 54 -2.79 7.35 -9.21
C VAL A 54 -2.65 8.72 -8.55
N LYS A 55 -3.77 9.39 -8.25
CA LYS A 55 -3.78 10.72 -7.64
C LYS A 55 -3.03 10.74 -6.30
N SER A 56 -3.29 9.74 -5.44
CA SER A 56 -2.62 9.62 -4.13
C SER A 56 -1.16 9.16 -4.20
N THR A 57 -0.69 8.69 -5.37
CA THR A 57 0.74 8.40 -5.59
C THR A 57 1.51 9.67 -5.92
N ILE A 58 0.93 10.53 -6.76
CA ILE A 58 1.59 11.75 -7.26
C ILE A 58 1.49 12.89 -6.24
N GLY A 59 0.41 12.92 -5.45
CA GLY A 59 0.16 13.94 -4.44
C GLY A 59 -0.82 13.45 -3.38
N ASN A 60 -1.57 14.38 -2.80
CA ASN A 60 -2.69 14.04 -1.92
C ASN A 60 -3.99 14.06 -2.70
N LEU A 61 -5.02 13.39 -2.20
CA LEU A 61 -6.37 13.50 -2.74
C LEU A 61 -7.03 14.81 -2.29
N ASP A 62 -7.93 15.30 -3.14
CA ASP A 62 -8.78 16.44 -2.83
C ASP A 62 -9.73 16.10 -1.68
N THR A 63 -10.14 17.12 -0.92
CA THR A 63 -11.00 16.97 0.26
C THR A 63 -12.33 16.28 -0.05
N GLU A 64 -12.84 16.49 -1.26
CA GLU A 64 -14.13 15.99 -1.73
C GLU A 64 -14.11 14.48 -1.94
N GLU A 65 -12.93 13.87 -2.09
CA GLU A 65 -12.74 12.41 -2.23
C GLU A 65 -12.90 11.68 -0.89
N PHE A 66 -12.80 12.41 0.23
CA PHE A 66 -13.02 11.88 1.57
C PHE A 66 -14.47 12.06 2.00
N THR A 67 -14.96 11.19 2.89
CA THR A 67 -16.25 11.36 3.57
C THR A 67 -16.20 12.56 4.51
N ASP A 68 -17.37 13.01 4.99
CA ASP A 68 -17.48 14.15 5.90
C ASP A 68 -17.09 13.83 7.37
N ASP A 69 -16.68 12.59 7.66
CA ASP A 69 -16.17 12.20 8.98
C ASP A 69 -14.94 13.05 9.37
N GLU A 70 -15.04 13.76 10.49
CA GLU A 70 -14.01 14.69 10.95
C GLU A 70 -12.86 14.00 11.71
N ASN A 71 -13.06 12.76 12.16
CA ASN A 71 -12.11 12.06 13.03
C ASN A 71 -11.23 11.07 12.25
N ILE A 72 -11.69 10.60 11.09
CA ILE A 72 -10.99 9.61 10.29
C ILE A 72 -11.03 9.91 8.79
N ALA A 73 -9.94 9.55 8.10
CA ALA A 73 -9.79 9.76 6.66
C ALA A 73 -10.33 8.54 5.87
N ILE A 74 -11.65 8.46 5.72
CA ILE A 74 -12.32 7.45 4.88
C ILE A 74 -12.54 8.02 3.47
N LEU A 75 -12.31 7.21 2.44
CA LEU A 75 -12.62 7.58 1.05
C LEU A 75 -14.08 7.26 0.71
N LYS A 76 -14.78 8.17 0.01
CA LYS A 76 -16.22 8.00 -0.34
C LYS A 76 -16.48 6.73 -1.16
N ASN A 77 -15.57 6.39 -2.06
CA ASN A 77 -15.70 5.26 -2.98
C ASN A 77 -14.92 4.01 -2.51
N ALA A 78 -14.71 3.85 -1.20
CA ALA A 78 -14.07 2.66 -0.66
C ALA A 78 -15.05 1.47 -0.66
N GLU A 79 -14.60 0.34 -1.22
CA GLU A 79 -15.33 -0.94 -1.20
C GLU A 79 -15.45 -1.47 0.23
N ALA A 80 -14.41 -1.23 1.03
CA ALA A 80 -14.35 -1.52 2.46
C ALA A 80 -13.29 -0.64 3.11
N TYR A 81 -13.38 -0.45 4.42
CA TYR A 81 -12.33 0.22 5.18
C TYR A 81 -12.11 -0.44 6.55
N ILE A 82 -10.90 -0.26 7.07
CA ILE A 82 -10.46 -0.85 8.33
C ILE A 82 -9.85 0.24 9.19
N ILE A 83 -10.42 0.46 10.38
CA ILE A 83 -9.92 1.39 11.37
C ILE A 83 -8.89 0.67 12.25
N CYS A 84 -7.71 1.27 12.38
CA CYS A 84 -6.56 0.67 13.06
C CYS A 84 -6.01 1.61 14.13
N ASP A 85 -5.70 1.04 15.30
CA ASP A 85 -4.92 1.68 16.35
C ASP A 85 -3.50 1.10 16.34
N VAL A 86 -2.51 1.98 16.35
CA VAL A 86 -1.09 1.61 16.26
C VAL A 86 -0.60 1.16 17.62
N THR A 87 -0.15 -0.08 17.71
CA THR A 87 0.36 -0.69 18.93
C THR A 87 1.86 -0.55 19.08
N ASP A 88 2.60 -0.53 17.97
CA ASP A 88 4.06 -0.48 17.97
C ASP A 88 4.63 0.22 16.73
N ILE A 89 5.72 0.97 16.91
CA ILE A 89 6.45 1.67 15.85
C ILE A 89 7.92 1.40 16.07
N ARG A 90 8.54 0.64 15.16
CA ARG A 90 9.97 0.28 15.24
C ARG A 90 10.72 0.81 14.05
N LYS A 91 11.83 1.52 14.30
CA LYS A 91 12.76 1.91 13.24
C LYS A 91 13.38 0.63 12.67
N MET A 92 13.50 0.55 11.36
CA MET A 92 14.22 -0.55 10.72
C MET A 92 15.71 -0.32 10.82
N ASP A 93 16.44 -1.38 11.12
CA ASP A 93 17.88 -1.38 10.98
C ASP A 93 18.25 -1.12 9.52
N LEU A 94 19.36 -0.42 9.31
CA LEU A 94 19.89 -0.16 7.98
C LEU A 94 20.26 -1.51 7.34
N ILE A 95 19.45 -1.96 6.40
CA ILE A 95 19.77 -3.13 5.59
C ILE A 95 20.92 -2.70 4.67
N LYS A 96 22.13 -3.25 4.88
CA LYS A 96 23.27 -3.12 3.96
C LYS A 96 23.01 -3.96 2.69
N ASP A 97 21.94 -3.67 1.97
CA ASP A 97 21.73 -4.21 0.63
C ASP A 97 22.12 -3.16 -0.41
N HIS A 98 22.81 -3.62 -1.46
CA HIS A 98 23.36 -2.83 -2.56
C HIS A 98 22.32 -2.03 -3.38
N VAL A 99 21.05 -2.01 -2.95
CA VAL A 99 19.90 -1.40 -3.63
C VAL A 99 19.24 -0.27 -2.82
N THR A 100 19.47 -0.19 -1.50
CA THR A 100 18.92 0.87 -0.64
C THR A 100 19.99 1.82 -0.15
N SER A 101 20.55 2.61 -1.06
CA SER A 101 21.18 3.87 -0.68
C SER A 101 20.09 4.83 -0.16
N ASN A 102 20.00 4.98 1.17
CA ASN A 102 19.51 6.17 1.90
C ASN A 102 18.07 6.25 2.42
N GLY A 103 17.21 5.23 2.29
CA GLY A 103 15.83 5.32 2.78
C GLY A 103 15.62 4.77 4.20
N GLU A 104 15.70 5.60 5.25
CA GLU A 104 15.25 5.18 6.58
C GLU A 104 13.75 4.86 6.57
N ALA A 105 13.34 3.79 7.27
CA ALA A 105 11.95 3.33 7.32
C ALA A 105 11.55 2.83 8.71
N TYR A 106 10.25 2.79 8.96
CA TYR A 106 9.65 2.26 10.18
C TYR A 106 8.68 1.13 9.86
N ILE A 107 8.68 0.10 10.70
CA ILE A 107 7.65 -0.94 10.74
C ILE A 107 6.59 -0.48 11.74
N ILE A 108 5.36 -0.38 11.25
CA ILE A 108 4.19 -0.10 12.07
C ILE A 108 3.46 -1.43 12.33
N SER A 109 3.08 -1.66 13.58
CA SER A 109 2.17 -2.75 13.95
C SER A 109 0.93 -2.16 14.61
N SER A 110 -0.21 -2.76 14.30
CA SER A 110 -1.51 -2.18 14.64
C SER A 110 -2.56 -3.26 14.88
N ASP A 111 -3.49 -2.95 15.76
CA ASP A 111 -4.67 -3.76 16.00
C ASP A 111 -5.86 -3.21 15.21
N VAL A 112 -6.69 -4.12 14.71
CA VAL A 112 -7.92 -3.79 13.98
C VAL A 112 -9.02 -3.47 14.99
N VAL A 113 -9.50 -2.23 14.96
CA VAL A 113 -10.59 -1.75 15.81
C VAL A 113 -11.94 -2.09 15.18
N LYS A 114 -12.08 -1.82 13.87
CA LYS A 114 -13.33 -2.00 13.15
C LYS A 114 -13.08 -2.29 11.69
N ILE A 115 -13.88 -3.19 11.13
CA ILE A 115 -13.95 -3.46 9.69
C ILE A 115 -15.35 -3.08 9.21
N VAL A 116 -15.42 -2.30 8.14
CA VAL A 116 -16.69 -1.95 7.48
C VAL A 116 -16.59 -2.36 6.03
N LYS A 117 -17.58 -3.13 5.56
CA LYS A 117 -17.71 -3.56 4.18
C LYS A 117 -18.89 -2.81 3.56
N ASN A 118 -18.58 -1.89 2.65
CA ASN A 118 -19.61 -1.17 1.90
C ASN A 118 -20.09 -2.02 0.72
N ASN A 119 -19.19 -2.80 0.12
CA ASN A 119 -19.47 -3.80 -0.90
C ASN A 119 -19.26 -5.22 -0.35
N PRO A 120 -20.26 -6.12 -0.41
CA PRO A 120 -20.11 -7.53 -0.01
C PRO A 120 -18.99 -8.26 -0.75
N CYS A 121 -18.71 -7.87 -1.99
CA CYS A 121 -17.68 -8.43 -2.86
C CYS A 121 -16.30 -7.77 -2.68
N ALA A 122 -16.13 -6.88 -1.70
CA ALA A 122 -14.86 -6.22 -1.43
C ALA A 122 -13.74 -7.25 -1.18
N LYS A 123 -12.65 -7.12 -1.94
CA LYS A 123 -11.44 -7.93 -1.81
C LYS A 123 -10.24 -7.01 -1.77
N ALA A 124 -9.29 -7.26 -0.88
CA ALA A 124 -8.04 -6.52 -0.89
C ALA A 124 -7.24 -6.88 -2.15
N LEU A 125 -6.66 -5.88 -2.82
CA LEU A 125 -5.79 -6.10 -3.96
C LEU A 125 -4.50 -6.79 -3.49
N ASN A 126 -4.15 -7.91 -4.11
CA ASN A 126 -2.94 -8.68 -3.83
C ASN A 126 -2.06 -8.74 -5.08
N ARG A 127 -0.85 -8.18 -5.00
CA ARG A 127 0.11 -8.13 -6.12
C ARG A 127 0.61 -9.51 -6.58
N GLY A 128 0.54 -10.54 -5.74
CA GLY A 128 1.01 -11.89 -6.06
C GLY A 128 0.22 -12.56 -7.18
N VAL A 129 -1.09 -12.34 -7.26
CA VAL A 129 -1.91 -12.88 -8.37
C VAL A 129 -1.51 -12.24 -9.70
N PHE A 130 -1.29 -10.92 -9.70
CA PHE A 130 -0.82 -10.22 -10.90
C PHE A 130 0.58 -10.70 -11.31
N ALA A 131 1.49 -10.89 -10.35
CA ALA A 131 2.82 -11.43 -10.62
C ALA A 131 2.77 -12.84 -11.24
N LEU A 132 1.87 -13.71 -10.75
CA LEU A 132 1.66 -15.03 -11.33
C LEU A 132 1.14 -14.96 -12.77
N LEU A 133 0.16 -14.09 -13.06
CA LEU A 133 -0.35 -13.90 -14.41
C LEU A 133 0.73 -13.40 -15.38
N GLU A 134 1.59 -12.48 -14.93
CA GLU A 134 2.75 -12.02 -15.68
C GLU A 134 3.75 -13.16 -15.93
N CYS A 135 4.04 -13.99 -14.91
CA CYS A 135 4.89 -15.17 -15.08
C CYS A 135 4.32 -16.15 -16.10
N LEU A 136 3.01 -16.45 -16.05
CA LEU A 136 2.35 -17.36 -16.98
C LEU A 136 2.33 -16.81 -18.42
N THR A 137 2.08 -15.51 -18.57
CA THR A 137 2.13 -14.83 -19.88
C THR A 137 3.52 -14.86 -20.49
N ASN A 138 4.56 -14.71 -19.66
CA ASN A 138 5.95 -14.83 -20.12
C ASN A 138 6.33 -16.28 -20.43
N TYR A 139 5.83 -17.25 -19.64
CA TYR A 139 6.07 -18.68 -19.86
C TYR A 139 5.56 -19.14 -21.24
N THR A 140 4.33 -18.75 -21.63
CA THR A 140 3.77 -19.13 -22.95
C THR A 140 4.50 -18.51 -24.14
N ARG A 141 5.41 -17.55 -23.91
CA ARG A 141 6.23 -16.88 -24.93
C ARG A 141 7.67 -17.38 -24.97
N LEU A 142 8.06 -18.30 -24.08
CA LEU A 142 9.44 -18.82 -24.04
C LEU A 142 9.83 -19.48 -25.37
N ASP A 143 8.96 -20.31 -25.95
CA ASP A 143 9.25 -21.01 -27.21
C ASP A 143 9.34 -20.06 -28.42
N LEU A 144 8.57 -18.96 -28.42
CA LEU A 144 8.60 -17.94 -29.47
C LEU A 144 9.90 -17.11 -29.45
N VAL A 145 10.51 -16.95 -28.27
CA VAL A 145 11.75 -16.18 -28.09
C VAL A 145 13.00 -17.04 -28.31
N ILE A 146 12.92 -18.35 -28.10
CA ILE A 146 14.05 -19.27 -28.28
C ILE A 146 14.30 -19.60 -29.77
N LEU A 147 13.27 -19.54 -30.62
CA LEU A 147 13.38 -19.93 -32.04
C LEU A 147 13.68 -18.77 -33.02
N GLY A 148 13.76 -17.52 -32.57
CA GLY A 148 13.98 -16.38 -33.46
C GLY A 148 14.75 -15.23 -32.80
N ALA A 149 16.02 -15.07 -33.20
CA ALA A 149 16.81 -13.83 -33.24
C ALA A 149 16.63 -12.78 -32.12
N LYS A 150 17.72 -12.52 -31.35
CA LYS A 150 17.98 -11.28 -30.57
C LYS A 150 16.72 -10.59 -30.01
N ALA A 151 15.99 -11.27 -29.13
CA ALA A 151 15.02 -10.58 -28.31
C ALA A 151 15.77 -9.86 -27.19
N ASN A 152 15.89 -8.54 -27.28
CA ASN A 152 16.00 -7.68 -26.11
C ASN A 152 14.77 -7.94 -25.23
N ILE A 153 14.82 -8.98 -24.40
CA ILE A 153 13.93 -9.09 -23.24
C ILE A 153 14.38 -7.95 -22.32
N LYS A 154 13.89 -6.74 -22.59
CA LYS A 154 13.72 -5.76 -21.54
C LYS A 154 12.71 -6.41 -20.60
N PHE A 155 13.22 -7.14 -19.60
CA PHE A 155 12.54 -7.25 -18.33
C PHE A 155 12.18 -5.80 -17.99
N HIS A 156 10.92 -5.41 -18.24
CA HIS A 156 10.39 -4.23 -17.58
C HIS A 156 10.47 -4.61 -16.12
N MET A 157 11.52 -4.12 -15.50
CA MET A 157 11.87 -4.31 -14.11
C MET A 157 10.77 -3.63 -13.31
N PHE A 158 9.59 -4.23 -13.24
CA PHE A 158 8.60 -3.90 -12.24
C PHE A 158 9.15 -4.48 -10.96
N GLN A 159 9.90 -3.63 -10.25
CA GLN A 159 10.46 -3.79 -8.93
C GLN A 159 9.72 -4.88 -8.13
N MET A 160 10.26 -6.10 -8.23
CA MET A 160 10.06 -7.15 -7.24
C MET A 160 10.84 -6.70 -6.01
N ALA A 161 10.21 -5.87 -5.19
CA ALA A 161 10.51 -5.87 -3.77
C ALA A 161 9.67 -7.00 -3.15
N VAL A 162 10.14 -8.23 -3.32
CA VAL A 162 9.87 -9.28 -2.35
C VAL A 162 10.75 -8.93 -1.14
N HIS A 163 10.14 -8.97 0.04
CA HIS A 163 10.69 -8.48 1.31
C HIS A 163 12.13 -8.86 1.60
#